data_AF-A0A8T3THG9-F1
#
_entry.id   AF-A0A8T3THG9-F1
#
_cell.length_a   1.000
_cell.length_b   1.000
_cell.length_c   1.000
_cell.angle_alpha   90.00
_cell.angle_beta   90.00
_cell.angle_gamma   90.00
#
_symmetry.space_group_name_H-M   'P 1'
#
loop_
_entity.id
_entity.type
_entity.pdbx_description
1 polymer ?
#
loop_
_entity_poly.entity_id
_entity_poly.type
_entity_poly.pdbx_seq_one_letter_code
_entity_poly.pdbx_strand_id
1 'polypeptide(L)'
;MFRLRRRAALSGMSLAMMAMLLPVGVMAGSSGDLLPDLRMAKPSDIRLTTGTTKDGPDRRLLRFSALILNVGQGPLVVKGKRDCATSACPKMRTAQRIKQADGTWRGVATDRAGRFDVGDGHNHWHTMRFQGYELFQMDPPPEAPAGPLLGAKTGFCFFDTNGHRLDLPGAPQRRVFSESGCGRSGSTSFRMGISVGWGDLYG
;
A
#
# COMPACT_ATOMS: atom_id res chain seq x y z
N MET A 1 8.95 27.87 -72.27
CA MET A 1 10.04 28.20 -71.32
C MET A 1 9.66 27.64 -69.94
N PHE A 2 10.38 26.59 -69.47
CA PHE A 2 10.68 26.21 -68.06
C PHE A 2 9.63 26.46 -66.94
N ARG A 3 9.21 25.53 -66.05
CA ARG A 3 9.91 24.42 -65.33
C ARG A 3 8.89 23.42 -64.76
N LEU A 4 9.18 22.13 -64.91
CA LEU A 4 8.58 21.03 -64.14
C LEU A 4 9.15 21.06 -62.70
N ARG A 5 8.31 21.18 -61.66
CA ARG A 5 8.74 20.99 -60.27
C ARG A 5 8.55 19.51 -59.88
N ARG A 6 9.67 18.79 -59.74
CA ARG A 6 9.73 17.46 -59.12
C ARG A 6 9.31 17.58 -57.65
N ARG A 7 8.27 16.85 -57.24
CA ARG A 7 7.96 16.63 -55.82
C ARG A 7 8.75 15.41 -55.36
N ALA A 8 9.68 15.64 -54.43
CA ALA A 8 10.43 14.59 -53.76
C ALA A 8 9.48 13.77 -52.87
N ALA A 9 9.55 12.44 -52.98
CA ALA A 9 8.89 11.53 -52.06
C ALA A 9 9.66 11.55 -50.73
N LEU A 10 8.98 11.95 -49.65
CA LEU A 10 9.48 11.78 -48.28
C LEU A 10 9.07 10.39 -47.82
N SER A 11 10.03 9.46 -47.80
CA SER A 11 9.89 8.16 -47.13
C SER A 11 9.79 8.40 -45.62
N GLY A 12 8.59 8.22 -45.06
CA GLY A 12 8.35 8.25 -43.63
C GLY A 12 8.99 7.04 -42.97
N MET A 13 10.06 7.27 -42.21
CA MET A 13 10.74 6.25 -41.42
C MET A 13 9.91 6.02 -40.14
N SER A 14 9.13 4.94 -40.11
CA SER A 14 8.35 4.54 -38.93
C SER A 14 9.31 4.14 -37.80
N LEU A 15 9.42 4.98 -36.76
CA LEU A 15 10.05 4.59 -35.50
C LEU A 15 9.12 3.61 -34.78
N ALA A 16 9.45 2.32 -34.81
CA ALA A 16 8.80 1.34 -33.95
C ALA A 16 9.20 1.61 -32.49
N MET A 17 8.30 2.20 -31.70
CA MET A 17 8.43 2.32 -30.25
C MET A 17 8.28 0.92 -29.64
N MET A 18 9.40 0.24 -29.42
CA MET A 18 9.43 -1.04 -28.73
C MET A 18 9.30 -0.77 -27.22
N ALA A 19 8.08 -0.91 -26.69
CA ALA A 19 7.82 -0.80 -25.26
C ALA A 19 8.55 -1.93 -24.53
N MET A 20 9.68 -1.59 -23.89
CA MET A 20 10.35 -2.49 -22.95
C MET A 20 9.47 -2.65 -21.72
N LEU A 21 8.69 -3.73 -21.70
CA LEU A 21 8.04 -4.25 -20.51
C LEU A 21 9.14 -4.71 -19.55
N LEU A 22 9.52 -3.84 -18.61
CA LEU A 22 10.35 -4.25 -17.48
C LEU A 22 9.56 -5.29 -16.68
N PRO A 23 10.09 -6.50 -16.46
CA PRO A 23 9.40 -7.49 -15.65
C PRO A 23 9.29 -6.96 -14.22
N VAL A 24 8.06 -6.75 -13.76
CA VAL A 24 7.79 -6.59 -12.32
C VAL A 24 8.17 -7.92 -11.69
N GLY A 25 9.29 -7.94 -10.96
CA GLY A 25 9.76 -9.13 -10.28
C GLY A 25 8.76 -9.56 -9.22
N VAL A 26 7.90 -10.52 -9.54
CA VAL A 26 7.13 -11.26 -8.54
C VAL A 26 8.13 -12.18 -7.84
N MET A 27 8.52 -11.84 -6.61
CA MET A 27 9.25 -12.77 -5.75
C MET A 27 8.31 -13.95 -5.47
N ALA A 28 8.46 -15.05 -6.21
CA ALA A 28 7.75 -16.28 -5.96
C ALA A 28 8.07 -16.75 -4.52
N GLY A 29 7.04 -17.17 -3.78
CA GLY A 29 7.21 -17.73 -2.44
C GLY A 29 8.12 -18.95 -2.49
N SER A 30 8.93 -19.14 -1.44
CA SER A 30 9.67 -20.39 -1.28
C SER A 30 8.69 -21.54 -1.07
N SER A 31 9.08 -22.76 -1.47
CA SER A 31 8.34 -23.96 -1.06
C SER A 31 8.16 -23.96 0.46
N GLY A 32 6.91 -23.91 0.93
CA GLY A 32 6.56 -23.87 2.36
C GLY A 32 6.24 -22.49 2.93
N ASP A 33 6.33 -21.38 2.17
CA ASP A 33 5.90 -20.06 2.64
C ASP A 33 4.36 -20.02 2.80
N LEU A 34 3.89 -19.69 4.01
CA LEU A 34 2.47 -19.37 4.27
C LEU A 34 2.28 -17.88 4.06
N LEU A 35 1.86 -17.51 2.85
CA LEU A 35 1.73 -16.11 2.45
C LEU A 35 0.35 -15.53 2.83
N PRO A 36 0.28 -14.23 3.18
CA PRO A 36 -0.98 -13.52 3.21
C PRO A 36 -1.55 -13.34 1.79
N ASP A 37 -2.88 -13.27 1.68
CA ASP A 37 -3.60 -12.84 0.48
C ASP A 37 -4.47 -11.67 0.91
N LEU A 38 -4.04 -10.45 0.57
CA LEU A 38 -4.70 -9.24 1.00
C LEU A 38 -5.74 -8.79 -0.01
N ARG A 39 -6.97 -8.58 0.46
CA ARG A 39 -8.10 -8.12 -0.36
C ARG A 39 -8.67 -6.85 0.22
N MET A 40 -9.07 -5.93 -0.65
CA MET A 40 -9.86 -4.78 -0.23
C MET A 40 -11.34 -5.17 -0.21
N ALA A 41 -12.00 -4.94 0.92
CA ALA A 41 -13.46 -4.94 0.94
C ALA A 41 -13.99 -3.71 0.19
N LYS A 42 -15.28 -3.74 -0.17
CA LYS A 42 -15.96 -2.57 -0.75
C LYS A 42 -15.83 -1.39 0.22
N PRO A 43 -15.42 -0.19 -0.25
CA PRO A 43 -15.42 1.01 0.58
C PRO A 43 -16.81 1.31 1.15
N SER A 44 -16.84 1.80 2.39
CA SER A 44 -18.06 2.21 3.09
C SER A 44 -17.93 3.64 3.62
N ASP A 45 -18.95 4.18 4.28
CA ASP A 45 -18.97 5.56 4.81
C ASP A 45 -18.50 6.61 3.79
N ILE A 46 -18.95 6.49 2.54
CA ILE A 46 -18.53 7.38 1.46
C ILE A 46 -19.19 8.74 1.67
N ARG A 47 -18.39 9.77 1.90
CA ARG A 47 -18.88 11.13 2.15
C ARG A 47 -17.94 12.20 1.63
N LEU A 48 -18.51 13.36 1.33
CA LEU A 48 -17.76 14.56 0.97
C LEU A 48 -17.66 15.47 2.19
N THR A 49 -16.44 15.87 2.52
CA THR A 49 -16.16 16.83 3.59
C THR A 49 -15.32 17.97 3.05
N THR A 50 -15.34 19.12 3.73
CA THR A 50 -14.41 20.22 3.48
C THR A 50 -13.34 20.25 4.56
N GLY A 51 -12.08 20.50 4.21
CA GLY A 51 -11.02 20.62 5.21
C GLY A 51 -9.71 21.17 4.66
N THR A 52 -8.77 21.43 5.57
CA THR A 52 -7.43 21.89 5.24
C THR A 52 -6.52 20.72 4.86
N THR A 53 -5.75 20.90 3.80
CA THR A 53 -4.71 19.95 3.36
C THR A 53 -3.39 20.69 3.18
N LYS A 54 -2.33 19.96 2.81
CA LYS A 54 -1.07 20.55 2.37
C LYS A 54 -1.22 21.52 1.18
N ASP A 55 -2.28 21.38 0.39
CA ASP A 55 -2.55 22.19 -0.81
C ASP A 55 -3.45 23.41 -0.50
N GLY A 56 -3.77 23.67 0.78
CA GLY A 56 -4.53 24.84 1.24
C GLY A 56 -5.77 24.51 2.08
N PRO A 57 -6.47 25.53 2.62
CA PRO A 57 -7.75 25.39 3.31
C PRO A 57 -8.89 25.07 2.33
N ASP A 58 -10.07 24.76 2.89
CA ASP A 58 -11.34 24.62 2.17
C ASP A 58 -11.35 23.63 0.99
N ARG A 59 -10.53 22.58 1.06
CA ARG A 59 -10.47 21.54 0.03
C ARG A 59 -11.65 20.60 0.19
N ARG A 60 -12.28 20.21 -0.92
CA ARG A 60 -13.24 19.10 -0.96
C ARG A 60 -12.48 17.78 -0.87
N LEU A 61 -12.87 16.94 0.08
CA LEU A 61 -12.24 15.66 0.39
C LEU A 61 -13.28 14.56 0.27
N LEU A 62 -12.98 13.56 -0.55
CA LEU A 62 -13.71 12.29 -0.56
C LEU A 62 -13.18 11.43 0.59
N ARG A 63 -14.03 11.20 1.59
CA ARG A 63 -13.76 10.31 2.73
C ARG A 63 -14.51 9.00 2.53
N PHE A 64 -13.92 7.92 3.02
CA PHE A 64 -14.50 6.58 3.01
C PHE A 64 -13.72 5.71 3.99
N SER A 65 -14.35 4.65 4.50
CA SER A 65 -13.66 3.61 5.22
C SER A 65 -13.07 2.57 4.26
N ALA A 66 -11.84 2.14 4.55
CA ALA A 66 -11.12 1.11 3.83
C ALA A 66 -10.83 -0.07 4.76
N LEU A 67 -11.24 -1.27 4.35
CA LEU A 67 -10.99 -2.51 5.11
C LEU A 67 -10.09 -3.44 4.31
N ILE A 68 -8.89 -3.70 4.85
CA ILE A 68 -7.91 -4.63 4.31
C ILE A 68 -8.15 -5.99 4.95
N LEU A 69 -8.51 -7.01 4.18
CA LEU A 69 -8.76 -8.38 4.65
C LEU A 69 -7.56 -9.26 4.35
N ASN A 70 -7.21 -10.19 5.24
CA ASN A 70 -6.28 -11.28 4.94
C ASN A 70 -7.02 -12.62 4.80
N VAL A 71 -7.11 -13.12 3.57
CA VAL A 71 -7.74 -14.40 3.22
C VAL A 71 -6.71 -15.46 2.80
N GLY A 72 -5.42 -15.19 3.06
CA GLY A 72 -4.32 -16.08 2.71
C GLY A 72 -4.11 -17.24 3.67
N GLN A 73 -3.03 -17.98 3.47
CA GLN A 73 -2.66 -19.13 4.29
C GLN A 73 -1.81 -18.75 5.51
N GLY A 74 -1.23 -17.55 5.51
CA GLY A 74 -0.44 -17.04 6.63
C GLY A 74 -0.75 -15.58 6.97
N PRO A 75 -0.32 -15.12 8.16
CA PRO A 75 -0.53 -13.74 8.57
C PRO A 75 0.35 -12.79 7.75
N LEU A 76 -0.13 -11.59 7.50
CA LEU A 76 0.76 -10.47 7.19
C LEU A 76 1.49 -10.10 8.49
N VAL A 77 2.82 -10.09 8.47
CA VAL A 77 3.62 -9.59 9.59
C VAL A 77 4.71 -8.70 9.06
N VAL A 78 4.76 -7.47 9.55
CA VAL A 78 5.82 -6.50 9.22
C VAL A 78 6.55 -6.12 10.50
N LYS A 79 7.88 -6.24 10.48
CA LYS A 79 8.75 -5.75 11.54
C LYS A 79 9.49 -4.52 11.06
N GLY A 80 9.45 -3.47 11.87
CA GLY A 80 10.30 -2.29 11.73
C GLY A 80 11.44 -2.33 12.74
N LYS A 81 12.63 -1.90 12.33
CA LYS A 81 13.77 -1.71 13.23
C LYS A 81 14.46 -0.39 12.89
N ARG A 82 14.77 0.40 13.92
CA ARG A 82 15.66 1.55 13.79
C ARG A 82 17.09 1.07 13.63
N ASP A 83 17.85 1.81 12.83
CA ASP A 83 19.26 1.54 12.61
C ASP A 83 20.15 2.29 13.58
N CYS A 84 19.60 3.30 14.25
CA CYS A 84 20.26 4.04 15.30
C CYS A 84 19.52 3.91 16.63
N ALA A 85 20.26 4.03 17.73
CA ALA A 85 19.76 3.88 19.09
C ALA A 85 18.95 5.09 19.60
N THR A 86 18.79 6.15 18.79
CA THR A 86 18.17 7.40 19.21
C THR A 86 16.93 7.74 18.37
N SER A 87 16.13 8.67 18.89
CA SER A 87 14.99 9.26 18.18
C SER A 87 15.39 9.99 16.89
N ALA A 88 16.69 10.25 16.68
CA ALA A 88 17.22 11.02 15.56
C ALA A 88 16.99 10.38 14.18
N CYS A 89 16.80 9.06 14.08
CA CYS A 89 16.40 8.44 12.80
C CYS A 89 14.89 8.59 12.60
N PRO A 90 14.42 9.39 11.63
CA PRO A 90 12.98 9.58 11.40
C PRO A 90 12.31 8.39 10.71
N LYS A 91 13.08 7.34 10.36
CA LYS A 91 12.61 6.17 9.62
C LYS A 91 13.13 4.87 10.24
N MET A 92 12.38 3.79 10.05
CA MET A 92 12.79 2.41 10.31
C MET A 92 12.94 1.64 9.00
N ARG A 93 13.89 0.72 8.93
CA ARG A 93 13.88 -0.32 7.89
C ARG A 93 12.80 -1.33 8.23
N THR A 94 12.12 -1.84 7.20
CA THR A 94 11.09 -2.86 7.41
C THR A 94 11.44 -4.17 6.72
N ALA A 95 10.96 -5.26 7.32
CA ALA A 95 11.01 -6.58 6.73
C ALA A 95 9.66 -7.26 6.92
N GLN A 96 9.19 -7.95 5.88
CA GLN A 96 8.11 -8.91 6.02
C GLN A 96 8.63 -10.13 6.76
N ARG A 97 7.87 -10.64 7.71
CA ARG A 97 8.11 -11.92 8.37
C ARG A 97 7.09 -12.91 7.83
N ILE A 98 7.57 -13.92 7.11
CA ILE A 98 6.75 -14.94 6.48
C ILE A 98 6.82 -16.19 7.36
N LYS A 99 5.67 -16.72 7.76
CA LYS A 99 5.59 -17.98 8.50
C LYS A 99 5.78 -19.12 7.50
N GLN A 100 6.52 -20.15 7.89
CA GLN A 100 6.74 -21.33 7.06
C GLN A 100 5.92 -22.51 7.58
N ALA A 101 5.64 -23.48 6.72
CA ALA A 101 4.82 -24.66 7.04
C ALA A 101 5.42 -25.52 8.16
N ASP A 102 6.75 -25.50 8.33
CA ASP A 102 7.48 -26.15 9.43
C ASP A 102 7.41 -25.37 10.76
N GLY A 103 6.68 -24.25 10.79
CA GLY A 103 6.52 -23.37 11.95
C GLY A 103 7.59 -22.30 12.11
N THR A 104 8.66 -22.33 11.31
CA THR A 104 9.73 -21.33 11.34
C THR A 104 9.30 -20.02 10.66
N TRP A 105 10.17 -19.01 10.70
CA TRP A 105 9.89 -17.70 10.13
C TRP A 105 11.08 -17.19 9.31
N ARG A 106 10.82 -16.84 8.05
CA ARG A 106 11.78 -16.16 7.19
C ARG A 106 11.55 -14.65 7.19
N GLY A 107 12.63 -13.88 7.10
CA GLY A 107 12.59 -12.44 6.91
C GLY A 107 12.85 -12.07 5.44
N VAL A 108 12.02 -11.20 4.88
CA VAL A 108 12.23 -10.60 3.56
C VAL A 108 12.34 -9.11 3.75
N ALA A 109 13.51 -8.54 3.45
CA ALA A 109 13.70 -7.10 3.49
C ALA A 109 12.75 -6.44 2.48
N THR A 110 12.17 -5.30 2.86
CA THR A 110 11.39 -4.49 1.92
C THR A 110 12.06 -3.15 1.72
N ASP A 111 11.78 -2.52 0.59
CA ASP A 111 12.16 -1.14 0.29
C ASP A 111 11.22 -0.11 0.96
N ARG A 112 10.19 -0.57 1.70
CA ARG A 112 9.25 0.29 2.41
C ARG A 112 9.84 0.73 3.74
N ALA A 113 9.77 2.03 4.00
CA ALA A 113 10.20 2.61 5.26
C ALA A 113 9.07 2.58 6.29
N GLY A 114 9.43 2.38 7.55
CA GLY A 114 8.59 2.70 8.68
C GLY A 114 8.73 4.19 9.02
N ARG A 115 7.64 4.91 9.28
CA ARG A 115 7.66 6.30 9.77
C ARG A 115 6.69 6.46 10.93
N PHE A 116 7.03 7.33 11.86
CA PHE A 116 6.11 7.73 12.91
C PHE A 116 5.14 8.75 12.32
N ASP A 117 3.84 8.46 12.37
CA ASP A 117 2.82 9.42 11.96
C ASP A 117 2.50 10.38 13.12
N VAL A 118 2.28 11.64 12.77
CA VAL A 118 1.86 12.73 13.66
C VAL A 118 0.79 13.60 13.00
N GLY A 119 0.51 13.39 11.71
CA GLY A 119 -0.30 14.28 10.87
C GLY A 119 -1.71 13.77 10.60
N ASP A 120 -1.98 12.47 10.78
CA ASP A 120 -3.30 11.88 10.56
C ASP A 120 -4.10 11.57 11.85
N GLY A 121 -3.56 11.97 13.00
CA GLY A 121 -4.17 11.76 14.32
C GLY A 121 -3.75 10.47 15.02
N HIS A 122 -2.92 9.63 14.39
CA HIS A 122 -2.43 8.40 14.99
C HIS A 122 -0.98 8.53 15.50
N ASN A 123 -0.76 8.36 16.80
CA ASN A 123 0.55 8.49 17.44
C ASN A 123 1.35 7.16 17.45
N HIS A 124 1.45 6.49 16.29
CA HIS A 124 2.11 5.19 16.16
C HIS A 124 2.94 5.06 14.84
N TRP A 125 3.72 3.98 14.69
CA TRP A 125 4.49 3.76 13.47
C TRP A 125 3.66 3.15 12.36
N HIS A 126 3.90 3.62 11.14
CA HIS A 126 3.30 3.16 9.91
C HIS A 126 4.32 2.53 8.98
N THR A 127 3.92 1.50 8.26
CA THR A 127 4.61 1.09 7.03
C THR A 127 4.15 1.98 5.88
N MET A 128 5.08 2.69 5.24
CA MET A 128 4.76 3.62 4.16
C MET A 128 4.55 2.89 2.83
N ARG A 129 3.68 3.45 1.97
CA ARG A 129 3.39 2.99 0.61
C ARG A 129 2.98 1.52 0.54
N PHE A 130 2.11 1.14 1.47
CA PHE A 130 1.49 -0.19 1.50
C PHE A 130 0.22 -0.26 0.65
N GLN A 131 -0.62 0.77 0.75
CA GLN A 131 -1.86 0.94 0.00
C GLN A 131 -1.87 2.30 -0.70
N GLY A 132 -2.48 2.34 -1.88
CA GLY A 132 -2.79 3.57 -2.62
C GLY A 132 -4.27 3.64 -2.93
N TYR A 133 -4.75 4.86 -3.17
CA TYR A 133 -6.12 5.12 -3.60
C TYR A 133 -6.09 5.94 -4.88
N GLU A 134 -6.94 5.56 -5.83
CA GLU A 134 -7.08 6.22 -7.12
C GLU A 134 -8.56 6.41 -7.39
N LEU A 135 -8.92 7.62 -7.82
CA LEU A 135 -10.28 7.96 -8.24
C LEU A 135 -10.26 8.29 -9.73
N PHE A 136 -10.97 7.48 -10.50
CA PHE A 136 -11.11 7.63 -11.94
C PHE A 136 -12.44 8.31 -12.27
N GLN A 137 -12.40 9.16 -13.29
CA GLN A 137 -13.63 9.64 -13.91
C GLN A 137 -14.10 8.61 -14.94
N MET A 138 -15.36 8.21 -14.85
CA MET A 138 -16.01 7.42 -15.89
C MET A 138 -16.45 8.35 -17.01
N ASP A 139 -16.15 7.97 -18.26
CA ASP A 139 -16.49 8.73 -19.47
C ASP A 139 -16.07 10.22 -19.42
N PRO A 140 -14.75 10.50 -19.32
CA PRO A 140 -14.27 11.87 -19.23
C PRO A 140 -14.54 12.64 -20.53
N PRO A 141 -14.97 13.92 -20.46
CA PRO A 141 -15.00 14.78 -21.63
C PRO A 141 -13.57 14.99 -22.17
N PRO A 142 -13.40 15.33 -23.46
CA PRO A 142 -12.07 15.47 -24.08
C PRO A 142 -11.12 16.44 -23.35
N GLU A 143 -11.67 17.42 -22.62
CA GLU A 143 -10.91 18.44 -21.90
C GLU A 143 -10.55 18.03 -20.46
N ALA A 144 -11.01 16.86 -20.00
CA ALA A 144 -10.74 16.42 -18.64
C ALA A 144 -9.23 16.20 -18.41
N PRO A 145 -8.71 16.54 -17.21
CA PRO A 145 -7.35 16.20 -16.84
C PRO A 145 -7.10 14.70 -16.98
N ALA A 146 -5.95 14.34 -17.55
CA ALA A 146 -5.57 12.94 -17.73
C ALA A 146 -5.19 12.29 -16.39
N GLY A 147 -5.66 11.07 -16.17
CA GLY A 147 -5.27 10.21 -15.04
C GLY A 147 -6.15 10.34 -13.80
N PRO A 148 -5.96 9.46 -12.80
CA PRO A 148 -6.76 9.46 -11.59
C PRO A 148 -6.35 10.56 -10.60
N LEU A 149 -7.29 10.94 -9.74
CA LEU A 149 -6.95 11.66 -8.51
C LEU A 149 -6.38 10.66 -7.49
N LEU A 150 -5.25 11.02 -6.86
CA LEU A 150 -4.55 10.14 -5.92
C LEU A 150 -4.92 10.46 -4.47
N GLY A 151 -5.05 9.42 -3.65
CA GLY A 151 -5.28 9.55 -2.21
C GLY A 151 -4.04 10.06 -1.45
N ALA A 152 -4.29 10.83 -0.39
CA ALA A 152 -3.23 11.42 0.43
C ALA A 152 -2.65 10.48 1.50
N LYS A 153 -3.44 9.50 1.99
CA LYS A 153 -3.00 8.56 3.03
C LYS A 153 -2.10 7.49 2.42
N THR A 154 -0.87 7.42 2.90
CA THR A 154 0.16 6.52 2.35
C THR A 154 0.81 5.63 3.41
N GLY A 155 0.59 5.90 4.71
CA GLY A 155 1.10 5.12 5.83
C GLY A 155 0.00 4.38 6.58
N PHE A 156 0.30 3.15 7.04
CA PHE A 156 -0.65 2.28 7.74
C PHE A 156 0.05 1.48 8.86
N CYS A 157 -0.63 1.35 10.00
CA CYS A 157 -0.36 0.44 11.11
C CYS A 157 -1.29 -0.78 11.01
N PHE A 158 -0.73 -1.99 10.90
CA PHE A 158 -1.55 -3.19 10.71
C PHE A 158 -1.91 -3.87 12.04
N PHE A 159 -3.21 -4.04 12.30
CA PHE A 159 -3.68 -4.84 13.42
C PHE A 159 -5.05 -5.44 13.17
N ASP A 160 -5.38 -6.46 13.95
CA ASP A 160 -6.67 -7.15 13.84
C ASP A 160 -7.76 -6.22 14.40
N THR A 161 -8.63 -5.69 13.55
CA THR A 161 -9.77 -4.84 13.95
C THR A 161 -11.10 -5.58 13.77
N ASN A 162 -11.21 -6.38 12.71
CA ASN A 162 -12.45 -7.07 12.33
C ASN A 162 -12.19 -8.55 12.06
N GLY A 163 -12.90 -9.44 12.77
CA GLY A 163 -12.96 -10.85 12.36
C GLY A 163 -13.84 -10.98 11.12
N HIS A 164 -13.37 -11.68 10.08
CA HIS A 164 -14.07 -11.77 8.79
C HIS A 164 -14.36 -13.23 8.38
N ARG A 165 -13.32 -14.06 8.28
CA ARG A 165 -13.40 -15.47 7.89
C ARG A 165 -12.60 -16.32 8.86
N LEU A 166 -13.10 -16.35 10.11
CA LEU A 166 -12.45 -17.07 11.20
C LEU A 166 -12.55 -18.60 11.07
N ASP A 167 -13.28 -19.07 10.05
CA ASP A 167 -13.36 -20.47 9.60
C ASP A 167 -12.18 -20.90 8.71
N LEU A 168 -11.36 -19.96 8.23
CA LEU A 168 -10.20 -20.32 7.40
C LEU A 168 -9.16 -21.14 8.19
N PRO A 169 -8.49 -22.10 7.55
CA PRO A 169 -7.36 -22.81 8.16
C PRO A 169 -6.32 -21.85 8.71
N GLY A 170 -5.99 -21.99 10.00
CA GLY A 170 -5.00 -21.14 10.67
C GLY A 170 -5.50 -19.77 11.12
N ALA A 171 -6.80 -19.45 10.94
CA ALA A 171 -7.39 -18.23 11.46
C ALA A 171 -7.51 -18.29 13.00
N PRO A 172 -6.91 -17.35 13.75
CA PRO A 172 -7.07 -17.31 15.19
C PRO A 172 -8.47 -16.80 15.56
N GLN A 173 -9.12 -17.44 16.54
CA GLN A 173 -10.46 -17.03 17.00
C GLN A 173 -10.46 -15.74 17.82
N ARG A 174 -9.27 -15.23 18.17
CA ARG A 174 -9.06 -13.97 18.88
C ARG A 174 -8.00 -13.17 18.15
N ARG A 175 -8.05 -11.85 18.35
CA ARG A 175 -7.06 -10.90 17.84
C ARG A 175 -5.66 -11.30 18.30
N VAL A 176 -4.72 -11.35 17.36
CA VAL A 176 -3.30 -11.60 17.63
C VAL A 176 -2.50 -10.30 17.56
N PHE A 177 -2.87 -9.40 16.65
CA PHE A 177 -2.23 -8.10 16.50
C PHE A 177 -3.12 -7.01 17.10
N SER A 178 -2.53 -6.18 17.96
CA SER A 178 -3.13 -4.99 18.54
C SER A 178 -2.38 -3.74 18.08
N GLU A 179 -3.04 -2.58 18.16
CA GLU A 179 -2.46 -1.28 17.82
C GLU A 179 -1.14 -1.01 18.56
N SER A 180 -1.02 -1.43 19.82
CA SER A 180 0.22 -1.30 20.60
C SER A 180 1.45 -1.95 19.93
N GLY A 181 1.24 -2.95 19.06
CA GLY A 181 2.30 -3.57 18.26
C GLY A 181 2.93 -2.63 17.23
N CYS A 182 2.22 -1.59 16.80
CA CYS A 182 2.74 -0.52 15.93
C CYS A 182 3.68 0.43 16.68
N GLY A 183 3.78 0.32 18.00
CA GLY A 183 4.74 1.08 18.79
C GLY A 183 4.40 2.56 18.96
N ARG A 184 5.21 3.24 19.76
CA ARG A 184 5.08 4.65 20.15
C ARG A 184 6.29 5.44 19.68
N SER A 185 6.31 6.75 19.90
CA SER A 185 7.39 7.65 19.45
C SER A 185 8.79 7.16 19.85
N GLY A 186 8.94 6.69 21.10
CA GLY A 186 10.19 6.14 21.63
C GLY A 186 10.52 4.70 21.21
N SER A 187 9.68 4.02 20.42
CA SER A 187 9.94 2.66 19.98
C SER A 187 11.17 2.59 19.07
N THR A 188 12.05 1.62 19.32
CA THR A 188 13.19 1.27 18.46
C THR A 188 12.86 0.15 17.46
N SER A 189 11.71 -0.50 17.66
CA SER A 189 11.14 -1.47 16.75
C SER A 189 9.61 -1.51 16.88
N PHE A 190 8.96 -2.05 15.86
CA PHE A 190 7.53 -2.39 15.90
C PHE A 190 7.31 -3.77 15.29
N ARG A 191 6.16 -4.37 15.61
CA ARG A 191 5.66 -5.58 14.97
C ARG A 191 4.15 -5.43 14.79
N MET A 192 3.76 -5.17 13.55
CA MET A 192 2.37 -5.02 13.12
C MET A 192 1.98 -6.19 12.20
N GLY A 193 0.68 -6.44 12.03
CA GLY A 193 0.21 -7.50 11.16
C GLY A 193 -1.30 -7.66 11.08
N ILE A 194 -1.74 -8.51 10.15
CA ILE A 194 -3.13 -8.91 9.97
C ILE A 194 -3.18 -10.43 9.96
N SER A 195 -3.89 -11.02 10.91
CA SER A 195 -4.08 -12.46 11.03
C SER A 195 -4.89 -13.03 9.87
N VAL A 196 -4.69 -14.32 9.56
CA VAL A 196 -5.56 -15.04 8.62
C VAL A 196 -7.01 -14.94 9.09
N GLY A 197 -7.93 -14.59 8.19
CA GLY A 197 -9.35 -14.43 8.50
C GLY A 197 -9.72 -13.12 9.20
N TRP A 198 -8.76 -12.23 9.46
CA TRP A 198 -8.99 -10.91 10.05
C TRP A 198 -8.84 -9.79 9.01
N GLY A 199 -9.30 -8.60 9.37
CA GLY A 199 -9.05 -7.38 8.64
C GLY A 199 -8.63 -6.21 9.50
N ASP A 200 -8.17 -5.17 8.82
CA ASP A 200 -7.67 -3.89 9.33
C ASP A 200 -8.48 -2.73 8.72
N LEU A 201 -9.29 -2.08 9.54
CA LEU A 201 -10.23 -1.03 9.16
C LEU A 201 -9.65 0.36 9.42
N TYR A 202 -9.68 1.20 8.38
CA TYR A 202 -9.40 2.63 8.43
C TYR A 202 -10.66 3.42 8.10
N GLY A 203 -10.95 4.48 8.83
CA GLY A 203 -12.09 5.38 8.61
C GLY A 203 -11.80 6.81 9.03
#